data_AF-A0A150GF16-F1
#
_entry.id   AF-A0A150GF16-F1
#
_cell.length_a   1.000
_cell.length_b   1.000
_cell.length_c   1.000
_cell.angle_alpha   90.00
_cell.angle_beta   90.00
_cell.angle_gamma   90.00
#
_symmetry.space_group_name_H-M   'P 1'
#
loop_
_entity.id
_entity.type
_entity.pdbx_description
1 polymer ?
#
loop_
_entity_poly.entity_id
_entity_poly.type
_entity_poly.pdbx_seq_one_letter_code
_entity_poly.pdbx_strand_id
1 'polypeptide(L)'
;MASVRCVALMVAALALLAGSASAQPPEGCMKTFAVTEKADPATFVVPTGVDPNNMTALTGISAGFTNPVVFGGSGNSNRTAGISHGFCYYFGYDAKEEKTYNYCHTTLVFYYGPAPIGSITFSGPFSDWADSVFENAISGGTGWFAGANGVVKVEVKSALEQYKYVVRLDEKSRQCK
;
A
#
# COMPACT_ATOMS: atom_id res chain seq x y z
N MET A 1 -41.25 -40.86 48.01
CA MET A 1 -41.61 -39.61 47.31
C MET A 1 -40.36 -38.74 47.22
N ALA A 2 -39.99 -38.36 45.98
CA ALA A 2 -39.14 -37.24 45.52
C ALA A 2 -38.13 -36.58 46.51
N SER A 3 -36.89 -36.25 46.17
CA SER A 3 -36.24 -36.13 44.87
C SER A 3 -34.75 -35.83 45.10
N VAL A 4 -33.88 -36.75 44.72
CA VAL A 4 -32.44 -36.50 44.54
C VAL A 4 -32.28 -35.61 43.30
N ARG A 5 -32.04 -34.31 43.47
CA ARG A 5 -31.77 -33.39 42.35
C ARG A 5 -30.28 -33.38 42.02
N CYS A 6 -29.95 -34.22 41.05
CA CYS A 6 -29.02 -33.99 39.94
C CYS A 6 -27.75 -33.18 40.22
N VAL A 7 -26.69 -33.89 40.62
CA VAL A 7 -25.32 -33.61 40.19
C VAL A 7 -25.21 -34.00 38.72
N ALA A 8 -25.44 -33.05 37.80
CA ALA A 8 -25.14 -33.22 36.37
C ALA A 8 -25.17 -31.85 35.67
N LEU A 9 -24.10 -31.07 35.81
CA LEU A 9 -23.76 -30.00 34.86
C LEU A 9 -22.25 -30.10 34.61
N MET A 10 -21.87 -31.24 34.05
CA MET A 10 -20.62 -31.38 33.31
C MET A 10 -20.75 -30.59 32.01
N VAL A 11 -19.73 -29.75 31.76
CA VAL A 11 -19.06 -29.61 30.47
C VAL A 11 -19.97 -29.23 29.29
N ALA A 12 -20.33 -27.96 29.19
CA ALA A 12 -20.81 -27.36 27.94
C ALA A 12 -20.22 -25.96 27.71
N ALA A 13 -18.96 -25.73 28.12
CA ALA A 13 -18.26 -24.46 27.89
C ALA A 13 -17.04 -24.60 26.96
N LEU A 14 -16.91 -25.72 26.23
CA LEU A 14 -15.79 -25.98 25.32
C LEU A 14 -16.28 -26.42 23.92
N ALA A 15 -17.21 -25.66 23.32
CA ALA A 15 -17.69 -25.98 21.96
C ALA A 15 -18.04 -24.74 21.11
N LEU A 16 -17.45 -23.58 21.38
CA LEU A 16 -17.68 -22.35 20.58
C LEU A 16 -16.41 -21.60 20.17
N LEU A 17 -15.23 -22.21 20.28
CA LEU A 17 -13.97 -21.65 19.75
C LEU A 17 -13.54 -22.23 18.39
N ALA A 18 -14.35 -23.11 17.79
CA ALA A 18 -14.16 -23.55 16.42
C ALA A 18 -15.05 -22.71 15.49
N GLY A 19 -14.54 -21.61 14.97
CA GLY A 19 -15.30 -20.87 13.95
C GLY A 19 -15.01 -19.39 13.77
N SER A 20 -13.80 -18.93 14.03
CA SER A 20 -13.28 -17.76 13.30
C SER A 20 -11.81 -18.01 13.03
N ALA A 21 -11.54 -19.02 12.21
CA ALA A 21 -10.47 -18.87 11.24
C ALA A 21 -10.82 -17.57 10.50
N SER A 22 -10.20 -16.46 10.94
CA SER A 22 -10.23 -15.19 10.23
C SER A 22 -9.79 -15.52 8.82
N ALA A 23 -10.74 -15.71 7.91
CA ALA A 23 -10.45 -15.97 6.52
C ALA A 23 -9.51 -14.85 6.09
N GLN A 24 -8.28 -15.22 5.71
CA GLN A 24 -7.29 -14.27 5.25
C GLN A 24 -7.97 -13.40 4.19
N PRO A 25 -7.92 -12.04 4.27
CA PRO A 25 -8.56 -11.20 3.29
C PRO A 25 -8.07 -11.65 1.90
N PRO A 26 -8.98 -11.88 0.92
CA PRO A 26 -8.65 -12.50 -0.35
C PRO A 26 -7.46 -11.84 -1.05
N GLU A 27 -7.28 -10.54 -0.84
CA GLU A 27 -6.21 -9.73 -1.42
C GLU A 27 -4.81 -10.14 -0.97
N GLY A 28 -4.67 -10.71 0.24
CA GLY A 28 -3.40 -11.27 0.73
C GLY A 28 -2.94 -12.51 -0.04
N CYS A 29 -3.80 -13.08 -0.88
CA CYS A 29 -3.52 -14.24 -1.73
C CYS A 29 -3.48 -13.94 -3.22
N MET A 30 -3.73 -12.69 -3.60
CA MET A 30 -3.74 -12.30 -5.00
C MET A 30 -2.31 -12.06 -5.49
N LYS A 31 -1.94 -12.72 -6.59
CA LYS A 31 -0.70 -12.38 -7.33
C LYS A 31 -0.81 -11.05 -8.06
N THR A 32 -2.02 -10.55 -8.28
CA THR A 32 -2.24 -9.24 -8.88
C THR A 32 -3.36 -8.53 -8.16
N PHE A 33 -3.08 -7.34 -7.65
CA PHE A 33 -4.07 -6.50 -6.98
C PHE A 33 -3.74 -5.04 -7.20
N ALA A 34 -4.74 -4.18 -7.02
CA ALA A 34 -4.60 -2.76 -7.24
C ALA A 34 -5.03 -1.97 -6.01
N VAL A 35 -4.26 -0.93 -5.72
CA VAL A 35 -4.55 0.05 -4.70
C VAL A 35 -4.44 1.46 -5.26
N THR A 36 -5.18 2.38 -4.67
CA THR A 36 -5.12 3.80 -4.99
C THR A 36 -4.57 4.54 -3.78
N GLU A 37 -3.53 5.33 -4.02
CA GLU A 37 -2.98 6.31 -3.10
C GLU A 37 -3.62 7.66 -3.36
N LYS A 38 -3.98 8.37 -2.28
CA LYS A 38 -4.34 9.79 -2.33
C LYS A 38 -3.31 10.56 -1.52
N ALA A 39 -2.62 11.49 -2.16
CA ALA A 39 -1.62 12.30 -1.51
C ALA A 39 -2.24 13.11 -0.36
N ASP A 40 -1.54 13.15 0.77
CA ASP A 40 -1.87 14.00 1.90
C ASP A 40 -0.85 15.15 1.97
N PRO A 41 -1.24 16.37 1.60
CA PRO A 41 -0.33 17.52 1.67
C PRO A 41 0.24 17.77 3.06
N ALA A 42 -0.43 17.30 4.13
CA ALA A 42 0.05 17.46 5.50
C ALA A 42 1.24 16.55 5.85
N THR A 43 1.46 15.47 5.09
CA THR A 43 2.56 14.51 5.31
C THR A 43 3.69 14.66 4.30
N PHE A 44 3.54 15.58 3.33
CA PHE A 44 4.58 15.89 2.37
C PHE A 44 5.65 16.75 3.03
N VAL A 45 6.86 16.20 3.13
CA VAL A 45 7.97 16.81 3.86
C VAL A 45 9.06 17.23 2.88
N VAL A 46 9.33 18.53 2.82
CA VAL A 46 10.46 19.13 2.09
C VAL A 46 11.39 19.86 3.06
N PRO A 47 12.66 20.14 2.68
CA PRO A 47 13.55 20.97 3.48
C PRO A 47 12.96 22.36 3.78
N THR A 48 13.32 22.91 4.94
CA THR A 48 12.90 24.26 5.36
C THR A 48 13.24 25.31 4.31
N GLY A 49 12.26 26.15 3.96
CA GLY A 49 12.43 27.24 3.00
C GLY A 49 12.14 26.85 1.54
N VAL A 50 11.81 25.58 1.27
CA VAL A 50 11.33 25.12 -0.04
C VAL A 50 9.81 25.19 -0.08
N ASP A 51 9.26 25.78 -1.15
CA ASP A 51 7.82 25.74 -1.41
C ASP A 51 7.44 24.37 -2.01
N PRO A 52 6.64 23.54 -1.31
CA PRO A 52 6.26 22.21 -1.79
C PRO A 52 5.40 22.24 -3.05
N ASN A 53 4.77 23.38 -3.38
CA ASN A 53 3.92 23.52 -4.57
C ASN A 53 4.70 23.99 -5.81
N ASN A 54 6.00 24.29 -5.65
CA ASN A 54 6.84 24.77 -6.73
C ASN A 54 7.77 23.66 -7.21
N MET A 55 7.38 22.98 -8.31
CA MET A 55 8.17 21.88 -8.91
C MET A 55 9.59 22.27 -9.29
N THR A 56 9.81 23.53 -9.70
CA THR A 56 11.17 24.03 -9.97
C THR A 56 11.99 24.07 -8.69
N ALA A 57 11.40 24.53 -7.58
CA ALA A 57 12.06 24.57 -6.27
C ALA A 57 12.33 23.18 -5.67
N LEU A 58 11.59 22.15 -6.11
CA LEU A 58 11.86 20.77 -5.73
C LEU A 58 13.09 20.19 -6.45
N THR A 59 13.56 20.78 -7.56
CA THR A 59 14.70 20.22 -8.30
C THR A 59 15.97 20.23 -7.44
N GLY A 60 16.60 19.08 -7.31
CA GLY A 60 17.81 18.84 -6.53
C GLY A 60 17.57 18.40 -5.09
N ILE A 61 16.32 18.26 -4.63
CA ILE A 61 16.00 17.85 -3.26
C ILE A 61 15.30 16.50 -3.17
N SER A 62 15.35 15.92 -1.96
CA SER A 62 14.53 14.78 -1.59
C SER A 62 13.32 15.25 -0.79
N ALA A 63 12.13 14.79 -1.16
CA ALA A 63 10.90 15.01 -0.39
C ALA A 63 10.35 13.68 0.14
N GLY A 64 9.90 13.67 1.39
CA GLY A 64 9.24 12.53 2.03
C GLY A 64 7.72 12.62 1.89
N PHE A 65 7.05 11.47 1.97
CA PHE A 65 5.58 11.42 1.96
C PHE A 65 5.05 10.26 2.81
N THR A 66 3.81 10.37 3.29
CA THR A 66 3.06 9.27 3.89
C THR A 66 1.58 9.42 3.57
N ASN A 67 1.05 8.56 2.71
CA ASN A 67 -0.28 8.74 2.13
C ASN A 67 -1.20 7.56 2.47
N PRO A 68 -2.50 7.80 2.67
CA PRO A 68 -3.47 6.71 2.78
C PRO A 68 -3.59 5.94 1.47
N VAL A 69 -3.77 4.63 1.58
CA VAL A 69 -3.92 3.72 0.44
C VAL A 69 -5.20 2.90 0.63
N VAL A 70 -6.03 2.83 -0.42
CA VAL A 70 -7.29 2.09 -0.44
C VAL A 70 -7.27 1.01 -1.53
N PHE A 71 -7.97 -0.09 -1.30
CA PHE A 71 -8.16 -1.10 -2.34
C PHE A 71 -9.08 -0.56 -3.45
N GLY A 72 -8.80 -0.91 -4.72
CA GLY A 72 -9.70 -0.63 -5.83
C GLY A 72 -9.00 -0.17 -7.10
N GLY A 73 -8.82 -1.09 -8.04
CA GLY A 73 -8.35 -0.76 -9.40
C GLY A 73 -9.45 -0.26 -10.35
N SER A 74 -10.71 -0.34 -9.97
CA SER A 74 -11.87 0.16 -10.72
C SER A 74 -13.14 0.00 -9.88
N GLY A 75 -13.48 1.00 -9.06
CA GLY A 75 -14.78 1.07 -8.37
C GLY A 75 -14.93 0.27 -7.07
N ASN A 76 -15.27 1.00 -6.00
CA ASN A 76 -16.22 0.61 -4.95
C ASN A 76 -15.85 -0.32 -3.79
N SER A 77 -14.59 -0.63 -3.48
CA SER A 77 -14.33 -1.13 -2.11
C SER A 77 -14.09 -0.01 -1.10
N ASN A 78 -13.51 1.15 -1.50
CA ASN A 78 -13.14 2.30 -0.63
C ASN A 78 -12.54 1.89 0.72
N ARG A 79 -12.05 0.66 0.81
CA ARG A 79 -11.63 0.03 2.04
C ARG A 79 -10.18 0.39 2.21
N THR A 80 -9.85 0.93 3.37
CA THR A 80 -8.46 1.19 3.77
C THR A 80 -7.65 -0.08 3.57
N ALA A 81 -6.67 0.00 2.67
CA ALA A 81 -5.69 -1.04 2.47
C ALA A 81 -4.52 -0.85 3.43
N GLY A 82 -4.17 0.40 3.73
CA GLY A 82 -3.12 0.78 4.65
C GLY A 82 -2.54 2.13 4.27
N ILE A 83 -1.21 2.23 4.20
CA ILE A 83 -0.50 3.47 3.87
C ILE A 83 0.58 3.21 2.83
N SER A 84 0.97 4.24 2.10
CA SER A 84 2.25 4.33 1.44
C SER A 84 3.14 5.28 2.22
N HIS A 85 4.43 5.02 2.25
CA HIS A 85 5.40 6.00 2.70
C HIS A 85 6.69 5.85 1.89
N GLY A 86 7.45 6.92 1.81
CA GLY A 86 8.65 6.90 1.00
C GLY A 86 9.29 8.26 0.87
N PHE A 87 10.20 8.34 -0.09
CA PHE A 87 10.79 9.59 -0.51
C PHE A 87 10.98 9.60 -2.03
N CYS A 88 10.96 10.78 -2.61
CA CYS A 88 11.28 11.03 -4.01
C CYS A 88 12.45 12.01 -4.09
N TYR A 89 13.45 11.66 -4.88
CA TYR A 89 14.51 12.58 -5.29
C TYR A 89 14.12 13.22 -6.61
N TYR A 90 14.01 14.54 -6.62
CA TYR A 90 13.64 15.34 -7.79
C TYR A 90 14.91 15.80 -8.47
N PHE A 91 15.20 15.29 -9.67
CA PHE A 91 16.50 15.52 -10.33
C PHE A 91 16.42 16.37 -11.60
N GLY A 92 15.22 16.68 -12.07
CA GLY A 92 15.04 17.59 -13.21
C GLY A 92 13.62 18.11 -13.33
N TYR A 93 13.50 19.27 -13.98
CA TYR A 93 12.22 19.87 -14.35
C TYR A 93 12.35 20.42 -15.78
N ASP A 94 11.43 20.00 -16.66
CA ASP A 94 11.29 20.58 -18.00
C ASP A 94 10.24 21.68 -17.96
N ALA A 95 10.70 22.93 -18.03
CA ALA A 95 9.84 24.10 -18.01
C ALA A 95 8.99 24.27 -19.29
N LYS A 96 9.35 23.63 -20.41
CA LYS A 96 8.56 23.70 -21.65
C LYS A 96 7.38 22.73 -21.62
N GLU A 97 7.60 21.56 -21.03
CA GLU A 97 6.58 20.51 -20.93
C GLU A 97 5.85 20.52 -19.58
N GLU A 98 6.29 21.36 -18.65
CA GLU A 98 5.84 21.40 -17.25
C GLU A 98 5.93 20.03 -16.56
N LYS A 99 7.02 19.29 -16.82
CA LYS A 99 7.22 17.93 -16.31
C LYS A 99 8.34 17.85 -15.30
N THR A 100 8.08 17.08 -14.26
CA THR A 100 9.04 16.79 -13.20
C THR A 100 9.61 15.39 -13.38
N TYR A 101 10.93 15.26 -13.24
CA TYR A 101 11.63 13.98 -13.27
C TYR A 101 12.13 13.65 -11.87
N ASN A 102 11.62 12.55 -11.33
CA ASN A 102 11.96 12.10 -10.01
C ASN A 102 12.23 10.60 -9.97
N TYR A 103 12.95 10.18 -8.93
CA TYR A 103 13.17 8.78 -8.58
C TYR A 103 12.60 8.56 -7.20
N CYS A 104 11.65 7.64 -7.07
CA CYS A 104 10.98 7.40 -5.79
C CYS A 104 11.34 6.03 -5.21
N HIS A 105 11.45 5.98 -3.90
CA HIS A 105 11.48 4.78 -3.09
C HIS A 105 10.19 4.73 -2.27
N THR A 106 9.32 3.77 -2.57
CA THR A 106 7.96 3.70 -2.01
C THR A 106 7.74 2.37 -1.33
N THR A 107 7.23 2.39 -0.11
CA THR A 107 6.78 1.20 0.62
C THR A 107 5.27 1.29 0.86
N LEU A 108 4.54 0.31 0.33
CA LEU A 108 3.12 0.08 0.64
C LEU A 108 3.04 -0.82 1.87
N VAL A 109 2.44 -0.33 2.94
CA VAL A 109 2.15 -1.13 4.14
C VAL A 109 0.67 -1.47 4.14
N PHE A 110 0.36 -2.76 4.25
CA PHE A 110 -1.01 -3.28 4.21
C PHE A 110 -1.48 -3.68 5.60
N TYR A 111 -2.73 -3.35 5.91
CA TYR A 111 -3.35 -3.57 7.21
C TYR A 111 -4.50 -4.57 7.12
N TYR A 112 -4.72 -5.29 8.22
CA TYR A 112 -5.93 -6.05 8.47
C TYR A 112 -6.48 -5.67 9.85
N GLY A 113 -7.59 -4.94 9.86
CA GLY A 113 -8.02 -4.22 11.06
C GLY A 113 -6.95 -3.20 11.49
N PRO A 114 -6.57 -3.14 12.78
CA PRO A 114 -5.55 -2.21 13.26
C PRO A 114 -4.11 -2.70 13.06
N ALA A 115 -3.90 -3.94 12.60
CA ALA A 115 -2.58 -4.56 12.58
C ALA A 115 -1.97 -4.57 11.17
N PRO A 116 -0.67 -4.24 11.01
CA PRO A 116 0.04 -4.45 9.76
C PRO A 116 0.22 -5.95 9.47
N ILE A 117 -0.09 -6.35 8.24
CA ILE A 117 0.06 -7.75 7.77
C ILE A 117 1.31 -7.94 6.90
N GLY A 118 1.89 -6.86 6.39
CA GLY A 118 3.10 -6.89 5.58
C GLY A 118 3.27 -5.63 4.75
N SER A 119 4.35 -5.58 4.00
CA SER A 119 4.65 -4.47 3.10
C SER A 119 5.28 -4.93 1.80
N ILE A 120 5.18 -4.07 0.78
CA ILE A 120 5.88 -4.20 -0.50
C ILE A 120 6.64 -2.90 -0.74
N THR A 121 7.91 -3.00 -1.06
CA THR A 121 8.75 -1.86 -1.42
C THR A 121 9.12 -1.94 -2.89
N PHE A 122 9.06 -0.81 -3.59
CA PHE A 122 9.49 -0.68 -4.98
C PHE A 122 10.23 0.63 -5.17
N SER A 123 11.04 0.70 -6.22
CA SER A 123 11.78 1.92 -6.55
C SER A 123 12.03 2.04 -8.03
N GLY A 124 12.16 3.28 -8.49
CA GLY A 124 12.53 3.56 -9.86
C GLY A 124 12.18 4.98 -10.28
N PRO A 125 12.37 5.28 -11.58
CA PRO A 125 11.86 6.51 -12.17
C PRO A 125 10.37 6.66 -11.86
N PHE A 126 9.99 7.88 -11.52
CA PHE A 126 8.63 8.23 -11.20
C PHE A 126 8.30 9.50 -11.99
N SER A 127 7.50 9.32 -13.02
CA SER A 127 7.10 10.36 -13.94
C SER A 127 5.86 11.07 -13.41
N ASP A 128 6.03 12.04 -12.52
CA ASP A 128 4.90 12.69 -11.84
C ASP A 128 4.23 13.76 -12.70
N TRP A 129 3.55 13.30 -13.75
CA TRP A 129 2.65 14.12 -14.58
C TRP A 129 1.38 13.33 -14.89
N ALA A 130 0.28 14.04 -15.11
CA ALA A 130 -1.02 13.43 -15.31
C ALA A 130 -1.00 12.39 -16.45
N ASP A 131 -1.74 11.30 -16.26
CA ASP A 131 -1.89 10.18 -17.18
C ASP A 131 -0.61 9.40 -17.50
N SER A 132 0.49 9.66 -16.79
CA SER A 132 1.69 8.86 -16.96
C SER A 132 1.49 7.43 -16.47
N VAL A 133 2.12 6.48 -17.17
CA VAL A 133 2.09 5.06 -16.84
C VAL A 133 3.48 4.49 -16.96
N PHE A 134 3.96 3.85 -15.90
CA PHE A 134 5.30 3.26 -15.85
C PHE A 134 5.34 2.07 -14.89
N GLU A 135 6.43 1.32 -14.91
CA GLU A 135 6.61 0.13 -14.08
C GLU A 135 7.91 0.20 -13.29
N ASN A 136 7.82 -0.10 -12.00
CA ASN A 136 8.98 -0.17 -11.11
C ASN A 136 9.11 -1.58 -10.54
N ALA A 137 10.35 -2.05 -10.41
CA ALA A 137 10.63 -3.35 -9.83
C ALA A 137 10.32 -3.34 -8.33
N ILE A 138 9.73 -4.43 -7.85
CA ILE A 138 9.60 -4.69 -6.41
C ILE A 138 10.99 -5.02 -5.88
N SER A 139 11.47 -4.24 -4.92
CA SER A 139 12.76 -4.43 -4.25
C SER A 139 12.67 -5.38 -3.06
N GLY A 140 11.47 -5.66 -2.58
CA GLY A 140 11.22 -6.67 -1.54
C GLY A 140 9.86 -6.53 -0.88
N GLY A 141 9.61 -7.41 0.09
CA GLY A 141 8.41 -7.33 0.92
C GLY A 141 8.60 -8.02 2.26
N THR A 142 7.67 -7.75 3.17
CA THR A 142 7.67 -8.24 4.56
C THR A 142 6.33 -8.87 4.92
N GLY A 143 6.28 -9.60 6.05
CA GLY A 143 5.05 -10.22 6.54
C GLY A 143 4.47 -11.17 5.49
N TRP A 144 3.22 -10.95 5.08
CA TRP A 144 2.58 -11.79 4.07
C TRP A 144 3.19 -11.71 2.69
N PHE A 145 3.94 -10.64 2.41
CA PHE A 145 4.66 -10.40 1.17
C PHE A 145 6.16 -10.67 1.31
N ALA A 146 6.58 -11.43 2.32
CA ALA A 146 7.98 -11.83 2.48
C ALA A 146 8.51 -12.53 1.22
N GLY A 147 9.61 -12.01 0.68
CA GLY A 147 10.21 -12.52 -0.57
C GLY A 147 9.46 -12.10 -1.84
N ALA A 148 8.58 -11.10 -1.78
CA ALA A 148 7.89 -10.57 -2.95
C ALA A 148 8.89 -10.09 -4.02
N ASN A 149 8.66 -10.55 -5.25
CA ASN A 149 9.33 -10.17 -6.48
C ASN A 149 8.28 -9.88 -7.56
N GLY A 150 8.63 -9.05 -8.53
CA GLY A 150 7.73 -8.65 -9.61
C GLY A 150 7.79 -7.15 -9.86
N VAL A 151 6.66 -6.57 -10.25
CA VAL A 151 6.58 -5.16 -10.65
C VAL A 151 5.36 -4.47 -10.07
N VAL A 152 5.49 -3.18 -9.85
CA VAL A 152 4.38 -2.26 -9.58
C VAL A 152 4.21 -1.38 -10.80
N LYS A 153 3.08 -1.52 -11.48
CA LYS A 153 2.67 -0.56 -12.50
C LYS A 153 2.03 0.64 -11.78
N VAL A 154 2.56 1.82 -12.04
CA VAL A 154 2.04 3.09 -11.53
C VAL A 154 1.23 3.76 -12.63
N GLU A 155 0.04 4.23 -12.29
CA GLU A 155 -0.78 5.08 -13.14
C GLU A 155 -1.03 6.39 -12.38
N VAL A 156 -0.44 7.49 -12.84
CA VAL A 156 -0.68 8.82 -12.26
C VAL A 156 -2.05 9.31 -12.71
N LYS A 157 -2.98 9.48 -11.78
CA LYS A 157 -4.34 9.95 -12.07
C LYS A 157 -4.44 11.46 -12.01
N SER A 158 -3.77 12.05 -11.02
CA SER A 158 -3.57 13.49 -10.89
C SER A 158 -2.19 13.68 -10.28
N ALA A 159 -1.34 14.48 -10.93
CA ALA A 159 0.04 14.71 -10.48
C ALA A 159 0.03 15.27 -9.06
N LEU A 160 0.95 14.80 -8.20
CA LEU A 160 1.03 15.17 -6.78
C LEU A 160 -0.19 14.84 -5.91
N GLU A 161 -1.25 14.25 -6.47
CA GLU A 161 -2.55 14.13 -5.79
C GLU A 161 -3.06 12.70 -5.71
N GLN A 162 -2.96 11.93 -6.79
CA GLN A 162 -3.56 10.60 -6.85
C GLN A 162 -2.83 9.64 -7.78
N TYR A 163 -2.53 8.46 -7.24
CA TYR A 163 -1.80 7.41 -7.93
C TYR A 163 -2.50 6.08 -7.78
N LYS A 164 -2.53 5.28 -8.85
CA LYS A 164 -2.96 3.88 -8.78
C LYS A 164 -1.75 2.97 -8.95
N TYR A 165 -1.58 2.07 -8.00
CA TYR A 165 -0.55 1.04 -8.03
C TYR A 165 -1.19 -0.30 -8.33
N VAL A 166 -0.78 -0.92 -9.43
CA VAL A 166 -1.13 -2.30 -9.78
C VAL A 166 0.08 -3.18 -9.48
N VAL A 167 0.02 -3.88 -8.36
CA VAL A 167 1.05 -4.81 -7.92
C VAL A 167 0.88 -6.12 -8.67
N ARG A 168 1.94 -6.61 -9.30
CA ARG A 168 2.01 -7.93 -9.95
C ARG A 168 3.20 -8.70 -9.38
N LEU A 169 2.89 -9.68 -8.55
CA LEU A 169 3.83 -10.62 -7.97
C LEU A 169 4.12 -11.75 -8.96
N ASP A 170 5.38 -12.17 -9.04
CA ASP A 170 5.80 -13.27 -9.90
C ASP A 170 5.35 -14.65 -9.35
N GLU A 171 5.68 -15.72 -10.08
CA GLU A 171 5.25 -17.07 -9.69
C GLU A 171 5.97 -17.62 -8.45
N LYS A 172 7.19 -17.14 -8.19
CA LYS A 172 8.03 -17.56 -7.08
C LYS A 172 7.65 -16.84 -5.78
N SER A 173 7.01 -15.69 -5.91
CA SER A 173 6.37 -14.97 -4.82
C SER A 173 5.20 -15.81 -4.29
N ARG A 174 5.27 -16.08 -2.98
CA ARG A 174 4.38 -16.89 -2.12
C ARG A 174 3.08 -17.42 -2.75
N GLN A 175 2.81 -18.72 -2.58
CA GLN A 175 1.46 -19.27 -2.64
C GLN A 175 0.80 -19.11 -1.26
N CYS A 176 -0.41 -18.58 -1.18
CA CYS A 176 -1.17 -18.64 0.08
C CYS A 176 -1.23 -20.09 0.57
N LYS A 177 -0.89 -20.28 1.84
CA LYS A 177 -1.04 -21.56 2.53
C LYS A 177 -2.36 -21.57 3.27
#